data_AF-A0A963JXM6-F1
#
_entry.id   AF-A0A963JXM6-F1
#
_cell.length_a   1.000
_cell.length_b   1.000
_cell.length_c   1.000
_cell.angle_alpha   90.00
_cell.angle_beta   90.00
_cell.angle_gamma   90.00
#
_symmetry.space_group_name_H-M   'P 1'
#
loop_
_entity.id
_entity.type
_entity.pdbx_description
1 polymer ?
#
loop_
_entity_poly.entity_id
_entity_poly.type
_entity_poly.pdbx_seq_one_letter_code
_entity_poly.pdbx_strand_id
1 'polypeptide(L)'
;LAATIGQRTAELHRAFATPTDDPAFRPEPIEAADRRRWVASIEAELDRATAIVERAARALEGDEAEAAKALIEAAPRLRQRIAGLGAVEVEATKTRLHGDYHLGQVLIAKGDVYILDFEGEPQRDLEERRAKTSPLKDVAGMLRSLDYGAVAALDRFAERDPVHLEEVRSLAATWREAAMRRFLDSYREHVVGCSSVPADRAAFDAVLELFLIEKAAYEIAYEAANRPKWLGIPVRGVLGLLDPEQRKGVFGDG
;
A
#
# COMPACT_ATOMS: atom_id res chain seq x y z
N LEU A 1 12.81 -13.61 -5.68
CA LEU A 1 11.42 -13.63 -5.17
C LEU A 1 10.72 -12.28 -5.31
N ALA A 2 11.09 -11.22 -4.58
CA ALA A 2 10.39 -9.92 -4.68
C ALA A 2 10.28 -9.37 -6.12
N ALA A 3 11.37 -9.46 -6.90
CA ALA A 3 11.33 -9.13 -8.33
C ALA A 3 10.34 -10.01 -9.12
N THR A 4 10.39 -11.34 -8.94
CA THR A 4 9.42 -12.28 -9.55
C THR A 4 7.97 -11.94 -9.21
N ILE A 5 7.69 -11.56 -7.96
CA ILE A 5 6.36 -11.08 -7.55
C ILE A 5 6.01 -9.83 -8.35
N GLY A 6 6.90 -8.83 -8.41
CA GLY A 6 6.69 -7.59 -9.17
C GLY A 6 6.41 -7.84 -10.66
N GLN A 7 7.15 -8.75 -11.28
CA GLN A 7 6.90 -9.19 -12.65
C GLN A 7 5.50 -9.81 -12.81
N ARG A 8 5.13 -10.79 -11.97
CA ARG A 8 3.80 -11.44 -12.07
C ARG A 8 2.65 -10.49 -11.76
N THR A 9 2.84 -9.53 -10.84
CA THR A 9 1.87 -8.46 -10.60
C THR A 9 1.70 -7.57 -11.84
N ALA A 10 2.80 -7.18 -12.51
CA ALA A 10 2.73 -6.38 -13.73
C ALA A 10 2.01 -7.13 -14.87
N GLU A 11 2.31 -8.41 -15.06
CA GLU A 11 1.66 -9.25 -16.07
C GLU A 11 0.17 -9.43 -15.79
N LEU A 12 -0.23 -9.61 -14.53
CA LEU A 12 -1.64 -9.63 -14.13
C LEU A 12 -2.35 -8.32 -14.51
N HIS A 13 -1.76 -7.18 -14.18
CA HIS A 13 -2.37 -5.88 -14.49
C HIS A 13 -2.44 -5.61 -16.00
N ARG A 14 -1.46 -6.09 -16.78
CA ARG A 14 -1.52 -6.06 -18.25
C ARG A 14 -2.65 -6.93 -18.79
N ALA A 15 -2.87 -8.11 -18.20
CA ALA A 15 -3.99 -8.97 -18.58
C ALA A 15 -5.32 -8.26 -18.34
N PHE A 16 -5.51 -7.61 -17.18
CA PHE A 16 -6.72 -6.81 -16.90
C PHE A 16 -6.88 -5.56 -17.77
N ALA A 17 -5.79 -5.04 -18.32
CA ALA A 17 -5.81 -3.91 -19.25
C ALA A 17 -6.04 -4.32 -20.72
N THR A 18 -6.18 -5.61 -21.01
CA THR A 18 -6.39 -6.10 -22.38
C THR A 18 -7.76 -5.64 -22.89
N PRO A 19 -7.85 -5.01 -24.08
CA PRO A 19 -9.12 -4.63 -24.67
C PRO A 19 -10.09 -5.81 -24.77
N THR A 20 -11.34 -5.60 -24.36
CA THR A 20 -12.38 -6.62 -24.37
C THR A 20 -13.75 -5.97 -24.50
N ASP A 21 -14.70 -6.71 -25.08
CA ASP A 21 -16.10 -6.30 -25.20
C ASP A 21 -16.89 -6.54 -23.90
N ASP A 22 -16.37 -7.35 -22.97
CA ASP A 22 -16.99 -7.58 -21.66
C ASP A 22 -17.00 -6.28 -20.83
N PRO A 23 -18.16 -5.68 -20.55
CA PRO A 23 -18.23 -4.42 -19.79
C PRO A 23 -17.64 -4.53 -18.38
N ALA A 24 -17.61 -5.72 -17.77
CA ALA A 24 -17.05 -5.92 -16.44
C ALA A 24 -15.52 -5.81 -16.41
N PHE A 25 -14.85 -6.06 -17.54
CA PHE A 25 -13.39 -6.05 -17.67
C PHE A 25 -12.85 -4.98 -18.61
N ARG A 26 -13.71 -4.38 -19.45
CA ARG A 26 -13.31 -3.32 -20.38
C ARG A 26 -12.64 -2.16 -19.63
N PRO A 27 -11.37 -1.83 -19.95
CA PRO A 27 -10.70 -0.68 -19.36
C PRO A 27 -11.44 0.62 -19.67
N GLU A 28 -11.47 1.53 -18.70
CA GLU A 28 -12.12 2.84 -18.81
C GLU A 28 -11.11 3.94 -18.51
N PRO A 29 -11.18 5.12 -19.17
CA PRO A 29 -10.32 6.24 -18.79
C PRO A 29 -10.47 6.61 -17.30
N ILE A 30 -9.36 6.94 -16.64
CA ILE A 30 -9.40 7.57 -15.32
C ILE A 30 -9.79 9.03 -15.52
N GLU A 31 -10.96 9.43 -15.04
CA GLU A 31 -11.44 10.79 -15.14
C GLU A 31 -11.09 11.60 -13.89
N ALA A 32 -11.14 12.93 -13.99
CA ALA A 32 -10.98 13.81 -12.84
C ALA A 32 -12.00 13.52 -11.72
N ALA A 33 -13.19 13.00 -12.06
CA ALA A 33 -14.19 12.58 -11.09
C ALA A 33 -13.76 11.33 -10.29
N ASP A 34 -13.04 10.39 -10.92
CA ASP A 34 -12.47 9.23 -10.22
C ASP A 34 -11.43 9.67 -9.19
N ARG A 35 -10.51 10.55 -9.59
CA ARG A 35 -9.46 11.07 -8.69
C ARG A 35 -10.04 11.83 -7.49
N ARG A 36 -11.06 12.67 -7.73
CA ARG A 36 -11.79 13.36 -6.63
C ARG A 36 -12.44 12.38 -5.67
N ARG A 37 -13.02 11.27 -6.17
CA ARG A 37 -13.57 10.21 -5.32
C ARG A 37 -12.50 9.51 -4.49
N TRP A 38 -11.34 9.19 -5.08
CA TRP A 38 -10.23 8.60 -4.35
C TRP A 38 -9.75 9.51 -3.22
N VAL A 39 -9.49 10.79 -3.52
CA VAL A 39 -9.10 11.79 -2.52
C VAL A 39 -10.10 11.84 -1.36
N ALA A 40 -11.38 12.04 -1.66
CA ALA A 40 -12.42 12.13 -0.63
C ALA A 40 -12.53 10.85 0.21
N SER A 41 -12.42 9.68 -0.42
CA SER A 41 -12.44 8.39 0.28
C SER A 41 -11.23 8.23 1.20
N ILE A 42 -10.04 8.62 0.76
CA ILE A 42 -8.79 8.49 1.52
C ILE A 42 -8.77 9.47 2.68
N GLU A 43 -9.24 10.71 2.48
CA GLU A 43 -9.40 11.69 3.56
C GLU A 43 -10.39 11.19 4.62
N ALA A 44 -11.53 10.64 4.20
CA ALA A 44 -12.51 10.06 5.13
C ALA A 44 -11.94 8.87 5.93
N GLU A 45 -11.11 8.02 5.30
CA GLU A 45 -10.47 6.90 5.97
C GLU A 45 -9.39 7.36 6.95
N LEU A 46 -8.60 8.38 6.59
CA LEU A 46 -7.64 9.01 7.50
C LEU A 46 -8.35 9.65 8.71
N ASP A 47 -9.47 10.33 8.49
CA ASP A 47 -10.28 10.93 9.56
C ASP A 47 -10.84 9.85 10.49
N ARG A 48 -11.36 8.75 9.94
CA ARG A 48 -11.84 7.60 10.70
C ARG A 48 -10.72 6.99 11.55
N ALA A 49 -9.56 6.74 10.93
CA ALA A 49 -8.40 6.16 11.60
C ALA A 49 -7.92 7.05 12.75
N THR A 50 -7.80 8.36 12.50
CA THR A 50 -7.41 9.35 13.51
C THR A 50 -8.41 9.36 14.68
N ALA A 51 -9.72 9.37 14.41
CA ALA A 51 -10.74 9.35 15.45
C ALA A 51 -10.74 8.05 16.28
N ILE A 52 -10.44 6.90 15.67
CA ILE A 52 -10.27 5.64 16.40
C ILE A 52 -9.05 5.72 17.32
N VAL A 53 -7.92 6.20 16.81
CA VAL A 53 -6.68 6.35 17.57
C VAL A 53 -6.86 7.34 18.72
N GLU A 54 -7.51 8.49 18.51
CA GLU A 54 -7.80 9.46 19.58
C GLU A 54 -8.62 8.86 20.72
N ARG A 55 -9.59 8.02 20.41
CA ARG A 55 -10.39 7.30 21.43
C ARG A 55 -9.55 6.26 22.17
N ALA A 56 -8.68 5.55 21.46
CA ALA A 56 -7.82 4.52 22.03
C ALA A 56 -6.63 5.11 22.83
N ALA A 57 -6.17 6.32 22.49
CA ALA A 57 -4.93 6.92 22.98
C ALA A 57 -4.83 6.97 24.52
N ARG A 58 -5.96 7.09 25.22
CA ARG A 58 -5.99 7.12 26.70
C ARG A 58 -5.58 5.79 27.35
N ALA A 59 -5.67 4.69 26.62
CA ALA A 59 -5.33 3.35 27.09
C ALA A 59 -4.02 2.82 26.48
N LEU A 60 -3.36 3.61 25.63
CA LEU A 60 -2.04 3.27 25.07
C LEU A 60 -0.95 3.77 26.01
N GLU A 61 0.14 3.02 26.08
CA GLU A 61 1.34 3.36 26.84
C GLU A 61 2.57 3.21 25.92
N GLY A 62 3.74 3.65 26.37
CA GLY A 62 5.01 3.42 25.66
C GLY A 62 5.01 3.84 24.19
N ASP A 63 5.56 2.98 23.34
CA ASP A 63 5.74 3.23 21.91
C ASP A 63 4.40 3.40 21.17
N GLU A 64 3.35 2.72 21.62
CA GLU A 64 2.02 2.83 21.03
C GLU A 64 1.39 4.20 21.26
N ALA A 65 1.59 4.78 22.44
CA ALA A 65 1.11 6.13 22.76
C ALA A 65 1.85 7.21 21.94
N GLU A 66 3.16 7.05 21.76
CA GLU A 66 3.95 7.96 20.92
C GLU A 66 3.56 7.86 19.44
N ALA A 67 3.31 6.64 18.93
CA ALA A 67 2.79 6.45 17.59
C ALA A 67 1.41 7.10 17.40
N ALA A 68 0.50 6.93 18.36
CA ALA A 68 -0.81 7.56 18.33
C ALA A 68 -0.72 9.09 18.29
N LYS A 69 0.10 9.67 19.15
CA LYS A 69 0.34 11.12 19.18
C LYS A 69 0.93 11.63 17.87
N ALA A 70 1.95 10.95 17.34
CA ALA A 70 2.60 11.33 16.09
C ALA A 70 1.63 11.32 14.90
N LEU A 71 0.71 10.33 14.84
CA LEU A 71 -0.35 10.29 13.83
C LEU A 71 -1.28 11.50 13.94
N ILE A 72 -1.79 11.78 15.14
CA ILE A 72 -2.75 12.88 15.38
C ILE A 72 -2.12 14.22 14.98
N GLU A 73 -0.87 14.46 15.38
CA GLU A 73 -0.12 15.68 15.03
C GLU A 73 0.15 15.80 13.52
N ALA A 74 0.34 14.67 12.82
CA ALA A 74 0.60 14.64 11.39
C ALA A 74 -0.65 14.69 10.51
N ALA A 75 -1.85 14.39 11.04
CA ALA A 75 -3.08 14.29 10.26
C ALA A 75 -3.36 15.53 9.37
N PRO A 76 -3.15 16.79 9.80
CA PRO A 76 -3.30 17.95 8.91
C PRO A 76 -2.33 17.95 7.72
N ARG A 77 -1.07 17.54 7.94
CA ARG A 77 -0.05 17.44 6.88
C ARG A 77 -0.37 16.30 5.92
N LEU A 78 -0.88 15.17 6.43
CA LEU A 78 -1.34 14.06 5.59
C LEU A 78 -2.51 14.48 4.69
N ARG A 79 -3.50 15.23 5.20
CA ARG A 79 -4.59 15.77 4.36
C ARG A 79 -4.06 16.69 3.25
N GLN A 80 -3.16 17.61 3.59
CA GLN A 80 -2.52 18.48 2.59
C GLN A 80 -1.77 17.66 1.53
N ARG A 81 -1.10 16.58 1.94
CA ARG A 81 -0.40 15.67 1.04
C ARG A 81 -1.37 14.95 0.11
N ILE A 82 -2.46 14.38 0.63
CA ILE A 82 -3.51 13.72 -0.16
C ILE A 82 -4.10 14.69 -1.20
N ALA A 83 -4.42 15.92 -0.80
CA ALA A 83 -4.94 16.94 -1.70
C ALA A 83 -3.94 17.29 -2.83
N GLY A 84 -2.66 17.46 -2.49
CA GLY A 84 -1.61 17.73 -3.47
C GLY A 84 -1.37 16.58 -4.44
N LEU A 85 -1.44 15.35 -3.97
CA LEU A 85 -1.34 14.14 -4.79
C LEU A 85 -2.52 14.00 -5.75
N GLY A 86 -3.74 14.27 -5.28
CA GLY A 86 -4.95 14.20 -6.09
C GLY A 86 -5.06 15.26 -7.19
N ALA A 87 -4.29 16.34 -7.08
CA ALA A 87 -4.20 17.40 -8.08
C ALA A 87 -3.30 17.03 -9.28
N VAL A 88 -2.51 15.96 -9.17
CA VAL A 88 -1.68 15.48 -10.28
C VAL A 88 -2.59 14.88 -11.36
N GLU A 89 -2.40 15.30 -12.61
CA GLU A 89 -3.12 14.73 -13.74
C GLU A 89 -2.64 13.31 -14.03
N VAL A 90 -3.58 12.44 -14.38
CA VAL A 90 -3.33 11.00 -14.57
C VAL A 90 -3.87 10.60 -15.93
N GLU A 91 -2.97 10.27 -16.84
CA GLU A 91 -3.30 9.68 -18.14
C GLU A 91 -3.11 8.16 -18.07
N ALA A 92 -4.17 7.45 -17.70
CA ALA A 92 -4.23 5.99 -17.67
C ALA A 92 -5.70 5.52 -17.62
N THR A 93 -5.91 4.21 -17.69
CA THR A 93 -7.21 3.57 -17.57
C THR A 93 -7.38 2.87 -16.22
N LYS A 94 -8.61 2.83 -15.71
CA LYS A 94 -9.01 1.99 -14.58
C LYS A 94 -9.46 0.64 -15.08
N THR A 95 -9.08 -0.40 -14.36
CA THR A 95 -9.35 -1.81 -14.69
C THR A 95 -9.91 -2.54 -13.48
N ARG A 96 -10.32 -3.80 -13.68
CA ARG A 96 -10.37 -4.74 -12.55
C ARG A 96 -8.96 -4.96 -12.01
N LEU A 97 -8.91 -5.38 -10.76
CA LEU A 97 -7.69 -5.64 -10.01
C LEU A 97 -7.95 -6.84 -9.08
N HIS A 98 -6.92 -7.30 -8.38
CA HIS A 98 -7.07 -8.32 -7.35
C HIS A 98 -7.90 -7.81 -6.17
N GLY A 99 -7.63 -6.59 -5.69
CA GLY A 99 -8.49 -5.89 -4.74
C GLY A 99 -8.19 -6.17 -3.27
N ASP A 100 -7.57 -7.29 -2.92
CA ASP A 100 -6.97 -7.58 -1.61
C ASP A 100 -5.55 -8.17 -1.71
N TYR A 101 -4.66 -7.52 -2.46
CA TYR A 101 -3.37 -8.11 -2.82
C TYR A 101 -2.31 -7.97 -1.73
N HIS A 102 -1.81 -9.09 -1.20
CA HIS A 102 -0.75 -9.16 -0.20
C HIS A 102 0.02 -10.50 -0.28
N LEU A 103 1.10 -10.68 0.49
CA LEU A 103 1.94 -11.89 0.47
C LEU A 103 1.18 -13.18 0.81
N GLY A 104 0.05 -13.09 1.52
CA GLY A 104 -0.81 -14.23 1.83
C GLY A 104 -1.57 -14.76 0.60
N GLN A 105 -1.70 -13.93 -0.44
CA GLN A 105 -2.36 -14.27 -1.70
C GLN A 105 -1.38 -14.71 -2.79
N VAL A 106 -0.13 -14.98 -2.40
CA VAL A 106 0.94 -15.41 -3.28
C VAL A 106 1.43 -16.80 -2.85
N LEU A 107 1.40 -17.73 -3.79
CA LEU A 107 1.98 -19.06 -3.64
C LEU A 107 3.24 -19.19 -4.50
N ILE A 108 4.31 -19.74 -3.92
CA ILE A 108 5.55 -20.03 -4.65
C ILE A 108 5.58 -21.51 -4.99
N ALA A 109 5.62 -21.83 -6.27
CA ALA A 109 5.76 -23.21 -6.72
C ALA A 109 6.64 -23.29 -7.97
N LYS A 110 7.51 -24.30 -8.02
CA LYS A 110 8.40 -24.59 -9.17
C LYS A 110 9.23 -23.39 -9.65
N GLY A 111 9.62 -22.51 -8.72
CA GLY A 111 10.43 -21.31 -9.02
C GLY A 111 9.63 -20.10 -9.50
N ASP A 112 8.30 -20.15 -9.47
CA ASP A 112 7.42 -19.07 -9.92
C ASP A 112 6.38 -18.67 -8.86
N VAL A 113 5.68 -17.58 -9.13
CA VAL A 113 4.66 -16.95 -8.28
C VAL A 113 3.27 -17.16 -8.89
N TYR A 114 2.36 -17.70 -8.11
CA TYR A 114 0.94 -17.84 -8.43
C TYR A 114 0.13 -16.89 -7.56
N ILE A 115 -0.75 -16.11 -8.18
CA ILE A 115 -1.66 -15.18 -7.50
C ILE A 115 -3.00 -15.88 -7.30
N LEU A 116 -3.48 -15.89 -6.06
CA LEU A 116 -4.69 -16.59 -5.63
C LEU A 116 -5.80 -15.59 -5.31
N ASP A 117 -7.00 -16.08 -4.98
CA ASP A 117 -8.07 -15.34 -4.28
C ASP A 117 -8.46 -13.94 -4.82
N PHE A 118 -9.09 -13.91 -6.00
CA PHE A 118 -9.62 -12.70 -6.65
C PHE A 118 -10.97 -12.23 -6.08
N GLU A 119 -11.26 -12.57 -4.84
CA GLU A 119 -12.48 -12.16 -4.17
C GLU A 119 -12.46 -10.66 -3.87
N GLY A 120 -11.31 -10.06 -3.58
CA GLY A 120 -11.19 -8.68 -3.11
C GLY A 120 -11.48 -8.54 -1.61
N GLU A 121 -11.37 -7.33 -1.07
CA GLU A 121 -11.40 -7.11 0.39
C GLU A 121 -12.75 -7.59 1.01
N PRO A 122 -12.73 -8.57 1.95
CA PRO A 122 -13.96 -9.18 2.48
C PRO A 122 -14.92 -8.22 3.17
N GLN A 123 -14.41 -7.11 3.70
CA GLN A 123 -15.19 -6.11 4.44
C GLN A 123 -15.85 -5.07 3.53
N ARG A 124 -15.46 -5.00 2.25
CA ARG A 124 -16.07 -4.11 1.26
C ARG A 124 -17.31 -4.75 0.65
N ASP A 125 -18.26 -3.92 0.25
CA ASP A 125 -19.45 -4.42 -0.41
C ASP A 125 -19.14 -4.98 -1.82
N LEU A 126 -20.10 -5.69 -2.41
CA LEU A 126 -19.91 -6.33 -3.71
C LEU A 126 -19.68 -5.30 -4.84
N GLU A 127 -20.27 -4.11 -4.75
CA GLU A 127 -20.12 -3.07 -5.77
C GLU A 127 -18.70 -2.49 -5.73
N GLU A 128 -18.17 -2.22 -4.54
CA GLU A 128 -16.80 -1.79 -4.30
C GLU A 128 -15.78 -2.85 -4.73
N ARG A 129 -16.02 -4.13 -4.41
CA ARG A 129 -15.15 -5.25 -4.85
C ARG A 129 -15.12 -5.42 -6.37
N ARG A 130 -16.18 -4.99 -7.07
CA ARG A 130 -16.28 -5.04 -8.54
C ARG A 130 -15.86 -3.74 -9.21
N ALA A 131 -15.67 -2.66 -8.45
CA ALA A 131 -15.32 -1.36 -8.98
C ALA A 131 -13.97 -1.39 -9.70
N LYS A 132 -13.90 -0.69 -10.84
CA LYS A 132 -12.62 -0.49 -11.54
C LYS A 132 -11.88 0.66 -10.88
N THR A 133 -10.59 0.49 -10.64
CA THR A 133 -9.72 1.56 -10.13
C THR A 133 -8.30 1.41 -10.70
N SER A 134 -7.34 2.18 -10.20
CA SER A 134 -5.95 2.03 -10.58
C SER A 134 -5.37 0.71 -10.05
N PRO A 135 -4.64 -0.06 -10.87
CA PRO A 135 -3.89 -1.23 -10.41
C PRO A 135 -2.80 -0.91 -9.37
N LEU A 136 -2.40 0.35 -9.22
CA LEU A 136 -1.43 0.77 -8.21
C LEU A 136 -1.95 0.58 -6.78
N LYS A 137 -3.25 0.33 -6.60
CA LYS A 137 -3.82 -0.11 -5.33
C LYS A 137 -3.31 -1.50 -4.89
N ASP A 138 -3.20 -2.45 -5.81
CA ASP A 138 -2.61 -3.77 -5.51
C ASP A 138 -1.11 -3.64 -5.21
N VAL A 139 -0.40 -2.77 -5.95
CA VAL A 139 1.02 -2.47 -5.71
C VAL A 139 1.22 -1.90 -4.30
N ALA A 140 0.37 -0.97 -3.86
CA ALA A 140 0.39 -0.45 -2.49
C ALA A 140 0.16 -1.57 -1.47
N GLY A 141 -0.82 -2.44 -1.69
CA GLY A 141 -1.10 -3.60 -0.83
C GLY A 141 0.11 -4.52 -0.64
N MET A 142 0.80 -4.85 -1.74
CA MET A 142 2.00 -5.70 -1.67
C MET A 142 3.17 -4.99 -0.97
N LEU A 143 3.39 -3.69 -1.21
CA LEU A 143 4.42 -2.91 -0.51
C LEU A 143 4.18 -2.87 1.00
N ARG A 144 2.93 -2.65 1.43
CA ARG A 144 2.53 -2.73 2.84
C ARG A 144 2.75 -4.14 3.40
N SER A 145 2.41 -5.17 2.63
CA SER A 145 2.59 -6.57 3.05
C SER A 145 4.07 -6.94 3.26
N LEU A 146 4.98 -6.43 2.41
CA LEU A 146 6.42 -6.59 2.59
C LEU A 146 6.93 -5.89 3.85
N ASP A 147 6.42 -4.68 4.15
CA ASP A 147 6.74 -3.94 5.38
C ASP A 147 6.30 -4.73 6.63
N TYR A 148 5.05 -5.19 6.65
CA TYR A 148 4.52 -6.06 7.71
C TYR A 148 5.30 -7.37 7.84
N GLY A 149 5.74 -7.96 6.73
CA GLY A 149 6.54 -9.18 6.72
C GLY A 149 7.87 -9.03 7.48
N ALA A 150 8.52 -7.86 7.36
CA ALA A 150 9.75 -7.56 8.09
C ALA A 150 9.51 -7.49 9.60
N VAL A 151 8.42 -6.84 10.02
CA VAL A 151 8.08 -6.71 11.45
C VAL A 151 7.64 -8.04 12.04
N ALA A 152 6.80 -8.80 11.33
CA ALA A 152 6.39 -10.14 11.77
C ALA A 152 7.59 -11.09 11.93
N ALA A 153 8.61 -10.96 11.08
CA ALA A 153 9.85 -11.71 11.23
C ALA A 153 10.66 -11.29 12.47
N LEU A 154 10.69 -9.98 12.79
CA LEU A 154 11.32 -9.47 14.00
C LEU A 154 10.61 -9.93 15.26
N ASP A 155 9.29 -9.88 15.31
CA ASP A 155 8.50 -10.33 16.47
C ASP A 155 8.78 -11.82 16.77
N ARG A 156 8.74 -12.66 15.73
CA ARG A 156 9.10 -14.10 15.84
C ARG A 156 10.54 -14.32 16.27
N PHE A 157 11.47 -13.46 15.83
CA PHE A 157 12.87 -13.55 16.24
C PHE A 157 13.05 -13.14 17.71
N ALA A 158 12.41 -12.06 18.15
CA ALA A 158 12.46 -11.56 19.52
C ALA A 158 11.99 -12.61 20.55
N GLU A 159 10.96 -13.39 20.20
CA GLU A 159 10.48 -14.51 21.02
C GLU A 159 11.54 -15.63 21.17
N ARG A 160 12.40 -15.82 20.17
CA ARG A 160 13.40 -16.88 20.14
C ARG A 160 14.76 -16.46 20.71
N ASP A 161 15.21 -15.26 20.40
CA ASP A 161 16.53 -14.74 20.77
C ASP A 161 16.49 -13.21 20.95
N PRO A 162 16.10 -12.72 22.13
CA PRO A 162 16.02 -11.29 22.39
C PRO A 162 17.40 -10.60 22.50
N VAL A 163 18.49 -11.36 22.69
CA VAL A 163 19.84 -10.80 22.90
C VAL A 163 20.37 -10.16 21.62
N HIS A 164 20.09 -10.78 20.46
CA HIS A 164 20.55 -10.29 19.15
C HIS A 164 19.50 -9.45 18.42
N LEU A 165 18.41 -9.05 19.09
CA LEU A 165 17.29 -8.38 18.44
C LEU A 165 17.69 -7.09 17.73
N GLU A 166 18.62 -6.31 18.29
CA GLU A 166 19.03 -5.04 17.69
C GLU A 166 19.85 -5.22 16.41
N GLU A 167 20.72 -6.22 16.36
CA GLU A 167 21.45 -6.58 15.14
C GLU A 167 20.47 -7.03 14.04
N VAL A 168 19.49 -7.86 14.41
CA VAL A 168 18.46 -8.33 13.47
C VAL A 168 17.51 -7.22 13.03
N ARG A 169 17.25 -6.22 13.88
CA ARG A 169 16.44 -5.04 13.53
C ARG A 169 17.05 -4.30 12.34
N SER A 170 18.36 -4.08 12.34
CA SER A 170 19.08 -3.44 11.24
C SER A 170 19.00 -4.27 9.95
N LEU A 171 19.18 -5.60 10.06
CA LEU A 171 19.07 -6.52 8.93
C LEU A 171 17.65 -6.56 8.35
N ALA A 172 16.62 -6.56 9.19
CA ALA A 172 15.22 -6.53 8.76
C ALA A 172 14.86 -5.23 8.04
N ALA A 173 15.36 -4.09 8.52
CA ALA A 173 15.18 -2.80 7.84
C ALA A 173 15.85 -2.81 6.44
N THR A 174 17.07 -3.33 6.35
CA THR A 174 17.79 -3.48 5.07
C THR A 174 17.05 -4.43 4.12
N TRP A 175 16.58 -5.57 4.63
CA TRP A 175 15.79 -6.53 3.85
C TRP A 175 14.51 -5.90 3.32
N ARG A 176 13.78 -5.19 4.18
CA ARG A 176 12.52 -4.52 3.83
C ARG A 176 12.72 -3.55 2.67
N GLU A 177 13.70 -2.67 2.77
CA GLU A 177 14.00 -1.69 1.73
C GLU A 177 14.40 -2.36 0.41
N ALA A 178 15.29 -3.36 0.48
CA ALA A 178 15.71 -4.11 -0.69
C ALA A 178 14.55 -4.89 -1.34
N ALA A 179 13.65 -5.46 -0.55
CA ALA A 179 12.51 -6.23 -1.04
C ALA A 179 11.47 -5.31 -1.71
N MET A 180 11.09 -4.21 -1.06
CA MET A 180 10.17 -3.22 -1.62
C MET A 180 10.72 -2.60 -2.91
N ARG A 181 12.00 -2.20 -2.92
CA ARG A 181 12.65 -1.64 -4.11
C ARG A 181 12.69 -2.65 -5.26
N ARG A 182 13.16 -3.89 -5.00
CA ARG A 182 13.20 -4.94 -6.04
C ARG A 182 11.82 -5.30 -6.58
N PHE A 183 10.79 -5.30 -5.74
CA PHE A 183 9.41 -5.49 -6.19
C PHE A 183 8.97 -4.35 -7.11
N LEU A 184 9.13 -3.10 -6.68
CA LEU A 184 8.66 -1.93 -7.41
C LEU A 184 9.42 -1.71 -8.72
N ASP A 185 10.74 -1.88 -8.71
CA ASP A 185 11.58 -1.78 -9.90
C ASP A 185 11.19 -2.83 -10.94
N SER A 186 11.03 -4.08 -10.52
CA SER A 186 10.60 -5.16 -11.42
C SER A 186 9.17 -4.95 -11.94
N TYR A 187 8.27 -4.42 -11.11
CA TYR A 187 6.92 -4.05 -11.55
C TYR A 187 6.96 -2.98 -12.63
N ARG A 188 7.70 -1.88 -12.41
CA ARG A 188 7.87 -0.79 -13.36
C ARG A 188 8.46 -1.27 -14.68
N GLU A 189 9.49 -2.13 -14.63
CA GLU A 189 10.14 -2.71 -15.81
C GLU A 189 9.16 -3.50 -16.68
N HIS A 190 8.28 -4.30 -16.07
CA HIS A 190 7.40 -5.22 -16.79
C HIS A 190 6.05 -4.61 -17.17
N VAL A 191 5.64 -3.51 -16.52
CA VAL A 191 4.36 -2.83 -16.79
C VAL A 191 4.46 -1.77 -17.89
N VAL A 192 5.66 -1.52 -18.45
CA VAL A 192 5.88 -0.53 -19.53
C VAL A 192 4.89 -0.73 -20.69
N GLY A 193 4.24 0.37 -21.09
CA GLY A 193 3.25 0.38 -22.17
C GLY A 193 1.87 -0.17 -21.79
N CYS A 194 1.64 -0.53 -20.52
CA CYS A 194 0.30 -0.87 -20.04
C CYS A 194 -0.57 0.38 -19.94
N SER A 195 -1.75 0.37 -20.56
CA SER A 195 -2.68 1.51 -20.55
C SER A 195 -3.26 1.82 -19.17
N SER A 196 -3.19 0.90 -18.21
CA SER A 196 -3.75 1.06 -16.86
C SER A 196 -2.78 1.66 -15.86
N VAL A 197 -1.54 1.95 -16.27
CA VAL A 197 -0.50 2.54 -15.43
C VAL A 197 0.03 3.81 -16.10
N PRO A 198 0.15 4.94 -15.38
CA PRO A 198 0.69 6.17 -15.97
C PRO A 198 2.12 5.97 -16.46
N ALA A 199 2.39 6.42 -17.69
CA ALA A 199 3.75 6.43 -18.23
C ALA A 199 4.61 7.54 -17.58
N ASP A 200 3.98 8.66 -17.20
CA ASP A 200 4.63 9.71 -16.44
C ASP A 200 4.95 9.23 -15.02
N ARG A 201 6.21 9.39 -14.64
CA ARG A 201 6.72 8.90 -13.36
C ARG A 201 6.14 9.65 -12.17
N ALA A 202 5.91 10.96 -12.30
CA ALA A 202 5.34 11.75 -11.22
C ALA A 202 3.88 11.36 -10.97
N ALA A 203 3.09 11.12 -12.03
CA ALA A 203 1.74 10.61 -11.95
C ALA A 203 1.68 9.19 -11.37
N PHE A 204 2.58 8.29 -11.78
CA PHE A 204 2.72 6.95 -11.19
C PHE A 204 2.95 7.04 -9.68
N ASP A 205 3.98 7.79 -9.27
CA ASP A 205 4.38 7.89 -7.86
C ASP A 205 3.28 8.57 -7.05
N ALA A 206 2.58 9.56 -7.62
CA ALA A 206 1.48 10.24 -6.94
C ALA A 206 0.27 9.31 -6.67
N VAL A 207 -0.12 8.52 -7.67
CA VAL A 207 -1.24 7.56 -7.52
C VAL A 207 -0.86 6.42 -6.58
N LEU A 208 0.36 5.89 -6.67
CA LEU A 208 0.84 4.85 -5.75
C LEU A 208 0.87 5.37 -4.30
N GLU A 209 1.34 6.60 -4.08
CA GLU A 209 1.38 7.20 -2.75
C GLU A 209 -0.02 7.42 -2.16
N LEU A 210 -1.01 7.83 -2.96
CA LEU A 210 -2.40 7.90 -2.51
C LEU A 210 -2.89 6.56 -1.96
N PHE A 211 -2.66 5.47 -2.68
CA PHE A 211 -3.10 4.14 -2.25
C PHE A 211 -2.28 3.56 -1.09
N LEU A 212 -1.01 3.96 -0.94
CA LEU A 212 -0.24 3.66 0.27
C LEU A 212 -0.83 4.35 1.50
N ILE A 213 -1.27 5.60 1.37
CA ILE A 213 -1.96 6.32 2.45
C ILE A 213 -3.32 5.67 2.74
N GLU A 214 -4.11 5.31 1.71
CA GLU A 214 -5.39 4.59 1.90
C GLU A 214 -5.18 3.32 2.74
N LYS A 215 -4.24 2.47 2.32
CA LYS A 215 -4.01 1.18 2.97
C LYS A 215 -3.47 1.35 4.39
N ALA A 216 -2.56 2.30 4.61
CA ALA A 216 -2.06 2.60 5.94
C ALA A 216 -3.14 3.16 6.88
N ALA A 217 -4.05 4.01 6.39
CA ALA A 217 -5.16 4.52 7.20
C ALA A 217 -6.11 3.39 7.63
N TYR A 218 -6.45 2.48 6.70
CA TYR A 218 -7.23 1.28 7.00
C TYR A 218 -6.53 0.39 8.05
N GLU A 219 -5.23 0.14 7.86
CA GLU A 219 -4.42 -0.65 8.79
C GLU A 219 -4.36 0.00 10.18
N ILE A 220 -4.17 1.33 10.27
CA ILE A 220 -4.18 2.06 11.55
C ILE A 220 -5.50 1.84 12.28
N ALA A 221 -6.64 2.02 11.59
CA ALA A 221 -7.95 1.80 12.18
C ALA A 221 -8.10 0.36 12.70
N TYR A 222 -7.64 -0.62 11.91
CA TYR A 222 -7.70 -2.03 12.26
C TYR A 222 -6.79 -2.38 13.45
N GLU A 223 -5.52 -1.98 13.44
CA GLU A 223 -4.57 -2.31 14.50
C GLU A 223 -4.93 -1.60 15.81
N ALA A 224 -5.35 -0.34 15.76
CA ALA A 224 -5.82 0.37 16.95
C ALA A 224 -7.01 -0.33 17.63
N ALA A 225 -7.90 -0.97 16.85
CA ALA A 225 -9.06 -1.67 17.38
C ALA A 225 -8.78 -3.12 17.83
N ASN A 226 -7.85 -3.82 17.16
CA ASN A 226 -7.69 -5.28 17.33
C ASN A 226 -6.33 -5.68 17.91
N ARG A 227 -5.24 -4.98 17.57
CA ARG A 227 -3.87 -5.33 17.96
C ARG A 227 -3.05 -4.06 18.23
N PRO A 228 -3.32 -3.32 19.33
CA PRO A 228 -2.70 -2.00 19.56
C PRO A 228 -1.16 -2.02 19.56
N LYS A 229 -0.54 -3.13 19.97
CA LYS A 229 0.92 -3.34 19.91
C LYS A 229 1.52 -3.18 18.51
N TRP A 230 0.72 -3.36 17.46
CA TRP A 230 1.14 -3.28 16.07
C TRP A 230 0.83 -1.90 15.46
N LEU A 231 0.22 -0.98 16.20
CA LEU A 231 -0.13 0.37 15.73
C LEU A 231 1.08 1.16 15.19
N GLY A 232 2.25 0.97 15.80
CA GLY A 232 3.47 1.64 15.37
C GLY A 232 3.90 1.31 13.94
N ILE A 233 3.47 0.17 13.37
CA ILE A 233 3.83 -0.27 12.03
C ILE A 233 3.18 0.61 10.96
N PRO A 234 1.83 0.68 10.83
CA PRO A 234 1.20 1.49 9.80
C PRO A 234 1.34 3.00 10.06
N VAL A 235 1.48 3.42 11.33
CA VAL A 235 1.81 4.82 11.64
C VAL A 235 3.20 5.19 11.08
N ARG A 236 4.23 4.40 11.33
CA ARG A 236 5.57 4.66 10.77
C ARG A 236 5.54 4.67 9.24
N GLY A 237 4.82 3.72 8.65
CA GLY A 237 4.63 3.63 7.20
C GLY A 237 4.05 4.91 6.60
N VAL A 238 2.94 5.42 7.16
CA VAL A 238 2.28 6.63 6.63
C VAL A 238 3.08 7.91 6.91
N LEU A 239 3.72 8.02 8.09
CA LEU A 239 4.55 9.17 8.43
C LEU A 239 5.82 9.24 7.57
N GLY A 240 6.39 8.10 7.19
CA GLY A 240 7.53 8.03 6.28
C GLY A 240 7.23 8.62 4.89
N LEU A 241 5.97 8.69 4.47
CA LEU A 241 5.58 9.34 3.21
C LEU A 241 5.65 10.88 3.29
N LEU A 242 5.65 11.46 4.49
CA LEU A 242 5.87 12.90 4.70
C LEU A 242 7.37 13.26 4.74
N ASP A 243 8.25 12.28 4.92
CA ASP A 243 9.70 12.46 4.95
C ASP A 243 10.28 12.29 3.54
N PRO A 244 10.91 13.32 2.94
CA PRO A 244 11.46 13.23 1.59
C PRO A 244 12.50 12.10 1.40
N GLU A 245 13.33 11.81 2.40
CA GLU A 245 14.39 10.80 2.28
C GLU A 245 13.82 9.39 2.41
N GLN A 246 12.90 9.16 3.34
CA GLN A 246 12.21 7.87 3.43
C GLN A 246 11.34 7.61 2.20
N ARG A 247 10.73 8.66 1.66
CA ARG A 247 9.99 8.59 0.41
C ARG A 247 10.89 8.22 -0.77
N LYS A 248 12.08 8.81 -0.91
CA LYS A 248 13.09 8.35 -1.90
C LYS A 248 13.50 6.89 -1.69
N GLY A 249 13.54 6.42 -0.45
CA GLY A 249 13.78 5.01 -0.12
C GLY A 249 12.79 4.06 -0.81
N VAL A 250 11.50 4.41 -0.78
CA VAL A 250 10.39 3.64 -1.37
C VAL A 250 10.30 3.83 -2.88
N PHE A 251 10.29 5.07 -3.35
CA PHE A 251 10.04 5.38 -4.76
C PHE A 251 11.29 5.32 -5.62
N GLY A 252 12.49 5.41 -5.04
CA GLY A 252 13.76 5.60 -5.74
C GLY A 252 14.05 7.07 -6.02
N ASP A 253 15.18 7.35 -6.68
CA ASP A 253 15.47 8.67 -7.21
C ASP A 253 14.44 8.99 -8.32
N GLY A 254 13.85 10.17 -8.23
CA GLY A 254 12.94 10.75 -9.22
C GLY A 254 13.67 11.75 -10.08
#